data_AF-A0A933RCN7-F1
#
_entry.id   AF-A0A933RCN7-F1
#
_cell.length_a   1.000
_cell.length_b   1.000
_cell.length_c   1.000
_cell.angle_alpha   90.00
_cell.angle_beta   90.00
_cell.angle_gamma   90.00
#
_symmetry.space_group_name_H-M   'P 1'
#
loop_
_entity.id
_entity.type
_entity.pdbx_description
1 polymer ?
#
loop_
_entity_poly.entity_id
_entity_poly.type
_entity_poly.pdbx_seq_one_letter_code
_entity_poly.pdbx_strand_id
1 'polypeptide(L)'
;MLLRPSSTQSDSALPPMDVWAWKQLGDRGTELTGYTVHSVFEDFTFDKSDTMSGAADDWAYDHLGVFAWTTEFWDVVKTATGTKQSTHFWYTGPTEEEELGVLRWADEHHPEMCVAWYPFDHPQLGPVELGGWDVMCSWGNPPLGHLAAEVRGHADFAIHQALAAPELEIVHTTITALGADTWRVEAGLANTGWLATYVTDRARKEHLVRPIVATIDGAEVIGGVARLELGQLAGRMNARFEHWNDGTPDRALVAWVVRAAAGTELTISATHQRAGTATTTVVLGA
;
A
#
# COMPACT_ATOMS: atom_id res chain seq x y z
N MET A 1 9.93 -3.84 -12.99
CA MET A 1 10.33 -2.70 -12.14
C MET A 1 9.20 -2.37 -11.18
N LEU A 2 9.49 -1.73 -10.04
CA LEU A 2 8.49 -1.22 -9.12
C LEU A 2 8.34 0.28 -9.32
N LEU A 3 7.20 0.72 -9.83
CA LEU A 3 6.92 2.11 -10.13
C LEU A 3 6.06 2.70 -9.02
N ARG A 4 6.43 3.88 -8.53
CA ARG A 4 5.62 4.63 -7.57
C ARG A 4 5.14 5.96 -8.15
N PRO A 5 3.96 6.44 -7.70
CA PRO A 5 3.50 7.80 -7.95
C PRO A 5 4.53 8.86 -7.49
N SER A 6 4.45 10.08 -8.02
CA SER A 6 3.47 10.55 -9.02
C SER A 6 3.97 10.35 -10.45
N SER A 7 3.04 10.21 -11.40
CA SER A 7 3.31 10.23 -12.84
C SER A 7 3.21 11.64 -13.45
N THR A 8 2.71 12.62 -12.70
CA THR A 8 2.41 13.98 -13.15
C THR A 8 3.17 15.08 -12.41
N GLN A 9 3.84 14.74 -11.30
CA GLN A 9 4.52 15.70 -10.44
C GLN A 9 5.87 15.17 -9.98
N SER A 10 6.83 16.08 -9.81
CA SER A 10 8.14 15.76 -9.22
C SER A 10 8.01 15.32 -7.76
N ASP A 11 8.99 14.54 -7.29
CA ASP A 11 9.08 14.13 -5.90
C ASP A 11 9.07 15.35 -4.94
N SER A 12 9.67 16.45 -5.37
CA SER A 12 9.75 17.70 -4.60
C SER A 12 8.42 18.42 -4.43
N ALA A 13 7.42 18.11 -5.25
CA ALA A 13 6.07 18.66 -5.15
C ALA A 13 5.15 17.81 -4.26
N LEU A 14 5.56 16.58 -3.91
CA LEU A 14 4.81 15.67 -3.05
C LEU A 14 5.13 15.91 -1.57
N PRO A 15 4.24 15.50 -0.64
CA PRO A 15 4.54 15.50 0.78
C PRO A 15 5.83 14.70 1.06
N PRO A 16 6.84 15.29 1.74
CA PRO A 16 8.14 14.64 1.91
C PRO A 16 8.07 13.35 2.73
N MET A 17 7.11 13.26 3.65
CA MET A 17 6.86 12.07 4.45
C MET A 17 6.30 10.91 3.61
N ASP A 18 5.45 11.21 2.63
CA ASP A 18 4.91 10.20 1.72
C ASP A 18 6.01 9.67 0.79
N VAL A 19 6.85 10.57 0.25
CA VAL A 19 8.04 10.19 -0.55
C VAL A 19 9.01 9.33 0.27
N TRP A 20 9.26 9.70 1.53
CA TRP A 20 10.10 8.90 2.41
C TRP A 20 9.51 7.52 2.69
N ALA A 21 8.20 7.44 3.01
CA ALA A 21 7.54 6.17 3.28
C ALA A 21 7.54 5.23 2.06
N TRP A 22 7.27 5.76 0.86
CA TRP A 22 7.42 5.02 -0.39
C TRP A 22 8.84 4.47 -0.56
N LYS A 23 9.88 5.27 -0.28
CA LYS A 23 11.27 4.79 -0.38
C LYS A 23 11.53 3.65 0.60
N GLN A 24 11.05 3.74 1.84
CA GLN A 24 11.21 2.66 2.83
C GLN A 24 10.48 1.37 2.42
N LEU A 25 9.24 1.48 1.97
CA LEU A 25 8.49 0.33 1.42
C LEU A 25 9.18 -0.23 0.18
N GLY A 26 9.68 0.65 -0.68
CA GLY A 26 10.36 0.31 -1.93
C GLY A 26 11.70 -0.39 -1.73
N ASP A 27 12.49 0.00 -0.72
CA ASP A 27 13.72 -0.69 -0.34
C ASP A 27 13.41 -2.16 -0.02
N ARG A 28 12.37 -2.41 0.78
CA ARG A 28 11.92 -3.76 1.08
C ARG A 28 11.36 -4.49 -0.15
N GLY A 29 10.63 -3.79 -1.01
CA GLY A 29 10.17 -4.32 -2.30
C GLY A 29 11.34 -4.77 -3.19
N THR A 30 12.42 -3.99 -3.22
CA THR A 30 13.64 -4.31 -3.96
C THR A 30 14.32 -5.57 -3.41
N GLU A 31 14.44 -5.69 -2.09
CA GLU A 31 15.00 -6.89 -1.44
C GLU A 31 14.21 -8.16 -1.75
N LEU A 32 12.86 -8.07 -1.76
CA LEU A 32 11.97 -9.21 -1.95
C LEU A 32 11.84 -9.64 -3.41
N THR A 33 11.85 -8.69 -4.32
CA THR A 33 11.52 -8.92 -5.74
C THR A 33 12.75 -8.88 -6.66
N GLY A 34 13.84 -8.24 -6.23
CA GLY A 34 15.01 -7.93 -7.07
C GLY A 34 14.77 -6.80 -8.10
N TYR A 35 13.59 -6.19 -8.10
CA TYR A 35 13.25 -5.07 -8.98
C TYR A 35 13.66 -3.74 -8.39
N THR A 36 14.15 -2.85 -9.25
CA THR A 36 14.47 -1.48 -8.83
C THR A 36 13.18 -0.68 -8.70
N VAL A 37 13.14 0.18 -7.69
CA VAL A 37 12.07 1.17 -7.51
C VAL A 37 12.39 2.43 -8.30
N HIS A 38 11.39 2.92 -9.03
CA HIS A 38 11.47 4.14 -9.83
C HIS A 38 10.30 5.07 -9.50
N SER A 39 10.58 6.37 -9.41
CA SER A 39 9.51 7.37 -9.49
C SER A 39 9.05 7.47 -10.94
N VAL A 40 7.75 7.38 -11.19
CA VAL A 40 7.24 7.47 -12.56
C VAL A 40 7.66 8.81 -13.18
N PHE A 41 7.39 9.92 -12.50
CA PHE A 41 7.76 11.24 -13.02
C PHE A 41 9.28 11.46 -13.16
N GLU A 42 10.08 11.01 -12.19
CA GLU A 42 11.51 11.34 -12.24
C GLU A 42 12.31 10.46 -13.18
N ASP A 43 12.03 9.16 -13.19
CA ASP A 43 12.89 8.14 -13.79
C ASP A 43 12.27 7.47 -15.03
N PHE A 44 10.94 7.53 -15.19
CA PHE A 44 10.20 6.78 -16.21
C PHE A 44 9.54 7.68 -17.28
N THR A 45 9.11 8.88 -16.91
CA THR A 45 8.53 9.87 -17.82
C THR A 45 9.60 10.43 -18.75
N PHE A 46 9.49 10.13 -20.04
CA PHE A 46 10.46 10.52 -21.07
C PHE A 46 10.45 12.04 -21.36
N ASP A 47 9.27 12.64 -21.55
CA ASP A 47 9.08 14.08 -21.72
C ASP A 47 8.30 14.63 -20.53
N LYS A 48 8.98 15.33 -19.61
CA LYS A 48 8.35 15.90 -18.40
C LYS A 48 7.36 17.03 -18.70
N SER A 49 7.27 17.51 -19.95
CA SER A 49 6.23 18.45 -20.39
C SER A 49 4.94 17.76 -20.86
N ASP A 50 5.02 16.48 -21.20
CA ASP A 50 3.89 15.62 -21.57
C ASP A 50 3.84 14.39 -20.65
N THR A 51 3.28 14.60 -19.46
CA THR A 51 3.32 13.63 -18.36
C THR A 51 2.41 12.41 -18.59
N MET A 52 2.76 11.28 -17.97
CA MET A 52 1.99 10.03 -18.02
C MET A 52 0.75 10.05 -17.12
N SER A 53 -0.19 10.96 -17.36
CA SER A 53 -1.40 11.10 -16.56
C SER A 53 -2.37 9.92 -16.73
N GLY A 54 -3.18 9.65 -15.70
CA GLY A 54 -4.23 8.63 -15.75
C GLY A 54 -3.80 7.23 -15.28
N ALA A 55 -2.60 7.09 -14.71
CA ALA A 55 -2.15 5.85 -14.12
C ALA A 55 -3.01 5.46 -12.89
N ALA A 56 -3.25 4.15 -12.72
CA ALA A 56 -4.14 3.64 -11.68
C ALA A 56 -3.56 3.82 -10.26
N ASP A 57 -2.24 3.74 -10.13
CA ASP A 57 -1.50 4.02 -8.90
C ASP A 57 -1.54 5.50 -8.53
N ASP A 58 -1.43 6.41 -9.52
CA ASP A 58 -1.69 7.85 -9.32
C ASP A 58 -3.11 8.08 -8.78
N TRP A 59 -4.13 7.46 -9.39
CA TRP A 59 -5.50 7.59 -8.92
C TRP A 59 -5.67 7.08 -7.48
N ALA A 60 -5.09 5.92 -7.16
CA ALA A 60 -5.15 5.35 -5.82
C ALA A 60 -4.49 6.27 -4.79
N TYR A 61 -3.34 6.87 -5.12
CA TYR A 61 -2.70 7.83 -4.24
C TYR A 61 -3.47 9.15 -4.12
N ASP A 62 -3.91 9.74 -5.23
CA ASP A 62 -4.54 11.06 -5.24
C ASP A 62 -5.96 11.07 -4.68
N HIS A 63 -6.73 10.02 -4.97
CA HIS A 63 -8.15 9.97 -4.62
C HIS A 63 -8.46 9.06 -3.44
N LEU A 64 -7.64 8.03 -3.22
CA LEU A 64 -7.77 7.17 -2.04
C LEU A 64 -6.69 7.47 -0.99
N GLY A 65 -5.63 8.22 -1.29
CA GLY A 65 -4.61 8.52 -0.29
C GLY A 65 -3.95 7.26 0.27
N VAL A 66 -3.59 6.32 -0.60
CA VAL A 66 -2.90 5.07 -0.25
C VAL A 66 -1.60 4.94 -1.04
N PHE A 67 -0.61 4.26 -0.46
CA PHE A 67 0.61 3.91 -1.17
C PHE A 67 0.31 2.84 -2.22
N ALA A 68 0.35 3.22 -3.49
CA ALA A 68 0.11 2.35 -4.62
C ALA A 68 1.39 2.16 -5.45
N TRP A 69 1.40 1.09 -6.25
CA TRP A 69 2.52 0.68 -7.09
C TRP A 69 2.01 0.15 -8.42
N THR A 70 2.70 0.51 -9.50
CA THR A 70 2.66 -0.25 -10.75
C THR A 70 3.84 -1.20 -10.77
N THR A 71 3.57 -2.48 -11.03
CA THR A 71 4.62 -3.49 -11.12
C THR A 71 4.71 -3.97 -12.56
N GLU A 72 5.81 -3.62 -13.22
CA GLU A 72 6.15 -4.18 -14.52
C GLU A 72 6.93 -5.46 -14.29
N PHE A 73 6.24 -6.60 -14.37
CA PHE A 73 6.85 -7.90 -14.20
C PHE A 73 7.75 -8.23 -15.38
N TRP A 74 8.65 -9.18 -15.14
CA TRP A 74 9.50 -9.81 -16.13
C TRP A 74 10.49 -8.87 -16.84
N ASP A 75 11.75 -9.24 -16.84
CA ASP A 75 12.80 -8.56 -17.58
C ASP A 75 13.56 -9.61 -18.39
N VAL A 76 13.07 -9.88 -19.60
CA VAL A 76 13.66 -10.88 -20.50
C VAL A 76 15.08 -10.48 -20.90
N VAL A 77 15.36 -9.18 -21.05
CA VAL A 77 16.70 -8.66 -21.37
C VAL A 77 17.66 -8.97 -20.23
N LYS A 78 17.28 -8.69 -18.99
CA LYS A 78 18.08 -9.05 -17.80
C LYS A 78 18.27 -10.54 -17.68
N THR A 79 17.24 -11.32 -17.99
CA THR A 79 17.31 -12.79 -17.90
C THR A 79 18.27 -13.37 -18.94
N ALA A 80 18.21 -12.89 -20.18
CA ALA A 80 19.05 -13.37 -21.28
C ALA A 80 20.49 -12.83 -21.24
N THR A 81 20.68 -11.57 -20.82
CA THR A 81 21.95 -10.85 -20.96
C THR A 81 22.62 -10.47 -19.63
N GLY A 82 21.91 -10.60 -18.50
CA GLY A 82 22.35 -10.11 -17.20
C GLY A 82 22.25 -8.58 -17.02
N THR A 83 21.89 -7.83 -18.07
CA THR A 83 21.80 -6.37 -18.05
C THR A 83 20.33 -5.93 -17.93
N LYS A 84 20.03 -5.03 -16.99
CA LYS A 84 18.66 -4.52 -16.81
C LYS A 84 18.24 -3.65 -18.00
N GLN A 85 16.99 -3.82 -18.43
CA GLN A 85 16.40 -2.94 -19.44
C GLN A 85 16.31 -1.49 -18.94
N SER A 86 16.37 -0.54 -19.87
CA SER A 86 16.16 0.90 -19.61
C SER A 86 14.77 1.18 -19.06
N THR A 87 14.61 2.21 -18.22
CA THR A 87 13.28 2.70 -17.81
C THR A 87 12.48 3.26 -18.99
N HIS A 88 13.15 3.69 -20.06
CA HIS A 88 12.51 4.17 -21.29
C HIS A 88 12.30 3.06 -22.34
N PHE A 89 12.46 1.78 -21.97
CA PHE A 89 12.29 0.64 -22.87
C PHE A 89 10.95 0.67 -23.61
N TRP A 90 9.88 1.15 -22.98
CA TRP A 90 8.56 1.27 -23.61
C TRP A 90 8.48 2.30 -24.74
N TYR A 91 9.38 3.28 -24.76
CA TYR A 91 9.45 4.32 -25.79
C TYR A 91 10.37 3.92 -26.93
N THR A 92 11.51 3.32 -26.61
CA THR A 92 12.57 3.06 -27.57
C THR A 92 12.64 1.62 -28.05
N GLY A 93 11.99 0.69 -27.33
CA GLY A 93 12.17 -0.74 -27.51
C GLY A 93 13.55 -1.23 -27.06
N PRO A 94 13.83 -2.54 -27.22
CA PRO A 94 15.15 -3.11 -27.08
C PRO A 94 16.09 -2.57 -28.17
N THR A 95 17.38 -2.52 -27.86
CA THR A 95 18.43 -2.41 -28.87
C THR A 95 18.56 -3.72 -29.65
N GLU A 96 19.14 -3.65 -30.84
CA GLU A 96 19.43 -4.84 -31.66
C GLU A 96 20.29 -5.87 -30.90
N GLU A 97 21.24 -5.42 -30.09
CA GLU A 97 22.09 -6.30 -29.27
C GLU A 97 21.29 -7.03 -28.18
N GLU A 98 20.38 -6.32 -27.51
CA GLU A 98 19.48 -6.91 -26.51
C GLU A 98 18.53 -7.92 -27.15
N GLU A 99 17.89 -7.58 -28.27
CA GLU A 99 16.98 -8.48 -28.98
C GLU A 99 17.71 -9.75 -29.47
N LEU A 100 18.90 -9.60 -30.05
CA LEU A 100 19.72 -10.74 -30.47
C LEU A 100 20.20 -11.57 -29.26
N GLY A 101 20.45 -10.94 -28.12
CA GLY A 101 20.77 -11.62 -26.86
C GLY A 101 19.61 -12.48 -26.37
N VAL A 102 18.41 -11.91 -26.36
CA VAL A 102 17.17 -12.61 -26.00
C VAL A 102 16.89 -13.77 -26.96
N LEU A 103 17.08 -13.58 -28.27
CA LEU A 103 16.89 -14.64 -29.27
C LEU A 103 17.83 -15.82 -29.06
N ARG A 104 19.13 -15.56 -28.83
CA ARG A 104 20.10 -16.64 -28.55
C ARG A 104 19.74 -17.41 -27.28
N TRP A 105 19.32 -16.69 -26.23
CA TRP A 105 18.91 -17.33 -24.98
C TRP A 105 17.64 -18.17 -25.14
N ALA A 106 16.67 -17.66 -25.89
CA ALA A 106 15.45 -18.38 -26.24
C ALA A 106 15.76 -19.66 -27.03
N ASP A 107 16.58 -19.59 -28.08
CA ASP A 107 16.96 -20.77 -28.88
C ASP A 107 17.59 -21.89 -28.04
N GLU A 108 18.34 -21.52 -26.99
CA GLU A 108 19.02 -22.46 -26.10
C GLU A 108 18.11 -23.05 -25.01
N HIS A 109 17.21 -22.24 -24.44
CA HIS A 109 16.47 -22.60 -23.21
C HIS A 109 14.95 -22.74 -23.41
N HIS A 110 14.38 -21.93 -24.30
CA HIS A 110 12.94 -21.74 -24.50
C HIS A 110 12.62 -21.52 -25.99
N PRO A 111 12.88 -22.49 -26.88
CA PRO A 111 12.68 -22.33 -28.33
C PRO A 111 11.21 -22.05 -28.69
N GLU A 112 10.27 -22.34 -27.78
CA GLU A 112 8.86 -21.97 -27.92
C GLU A 112 8.61 -20.46 -27.94
N MET A 113 9.55 -19.63 -27.45
CA MET A 113 9.41 -18.17 -27.42
C MET A 113 9.47 -17.53 -28.81
N CYS A 114 10.13 -18.17 -29.78
CA CYS A 114 10.26 -17.67 -31.14
C CYS A 114 9.89 -18.77 -32.13
N VAL A 115 8.69 -18.67 -32.69
CA VAL A 115 8.13 -19.67 -33.59
C VAL A 115 8.68 -19.44 -35.00
N ALA A 116 9.26 -20.49 -35.59
CA ALA A 116 9.70 -20.43 -36.99
C ALA A 116 8.51 -20.07 -37.91
N TRP A 117 8.73 -19.15 -38.84
CA TRP A 117 7.68 -18.71 -39.77
C TRP A 117 7.15 -19.87 -40.61
N TYR A 118 5.82 -19.97 -40.70
CA TYR A 118 5.13 -21.00 -41.49
C TYR A 118 3.91 -20.43 -42.24
N PRO A 119 3.59 -20.97 -43.43
CA PRO A 119 2.40 -20.57 -44.19
C PRO A 119 1.10 -20.91 -43.46
N PHE A 120 0.10 -20.02 -43.55
CA PHE A 120 -1.23 -20.19 -42.98
C PHE A 120 -2.31 -19.59 -43.89
N ASP A 121 -3.38 -20.33 -44.13
CA ASP A 121 -4.54 -19.84 -44.90
C ASP A 121 -5.57 -19.20 -43.96
N HIS A 122 -5.53 -17.87 -43.82
CA HIS A 122 -6.44 -17.16 -42.94
C HIS A 122 -7.84 -17.00 -43.58
N PRO A 123 -8.94 -17.29 -42.86
CA PRO A 123 -10.30 -17.30 -43.42
C PRO A 123 -10.75 -15.99 -44.10
N GLN A 124 -10.18 -14.85 -43.69
CA GLN A 124 -10.52 -13.53 -44.22
C GLN A 124 -9.41 -12.90 -45.06
N LEU A 125 -8.14 -13.26 -44.81
CA LEU A 125 -6.99 -12.58 -45.42
C LEU A 125 -6.35 -13.41 -46.55
N GLY A 126 -6.72 -14.68 -46.68
CA GLY A 126 -6.06 -15.60 -47.61
C GLY A 126 -4.68 -16.04 -47.09
N PRO A 127 -3.72 -16.33 -47.98
CA PRO A 127 -2.39 -16.80 -47.59
C PRO A 127 -1.61 -15.74 -46.82
N VAL A 128 -1.18 -16.09 -45.60
CA VAL A 128 -0.31 -15.28 -44.73
C VAL A 128 0.79 -16.17 -44.12
N GLU A 129 1.75 -15.58 -43.43
CA GLU A 129 2.71 -16.32 -42.60
C GLU A 129 2.45 -16.02 -41.12
N LEU A 130 2.61 -17.03 -40.27
CA LEU A 130 2.58 -16.91 -38.82
C LEU A 130 3.92 -17.35 -38.25
N GLY A 131 4.37 -16.70 -37.18
CA GLY A 131 5.67 -16.96 -36.57
C GLY A 131 6.19 -15.73 -35.84
N GLY A 132 7.49 -15.76 -35.54
CA GLY A 132 8.16 -14.74 -34.74
C GLY A 132 7.94 -14.94 -33.24
N TRP A 133 8.11 -13.86 -32.50
CA TRP A 133 7.98 -13.86 -31.04
C TRP A 133 6.57 -14.26 -30.58
N ASP A 134 6.47 -15.24 -29.68
CA ASP A 134 5.32 -15.36 -28.80
C ASP A 134 5.39 -14.22 -27.78
N VAL A 135 4.91 -13.04 -28.16
CA VAL A 135 4.98 -11.81 -27.35
C VAL A 135 4.41 -12.03 -25.95
N MET A 136 3.41 -12.92 -25.80
CA MET A 136 2.81 -13.21 -24.50
C MET A 136 3.78 -13.94 -23.56
N CYS A 137 4.49 -14.95 -24.06
CA CYS A 137 5.39 -15.78 -23.25
C CYS A 137 6.89 -15.49 -23.48
N SER A 138 7.23 -14.35 -24.10
CA SER A 138 8.61 -13.90 -24.32
C SER A 138 8.87 -12.52 -23.72
N TRP A 139 8.33 -11.46 -24.32
CA TRP A 139 8.58 -10.08 -23.89
C TRP A 139 7.64 -9.64 -22.77
N GLY A 140 6.38 -10.07 -22.79
CA GLY A 140 5.38 -9.64 -21.81
C GLY A 140 5.35 -10.45 -20.53
N ASN A 141 5.64 -11.75 -20.58
CA ASN A 141 5.63 -12.63 -19.40
C ASN A 141 6.77 -13.65 -19.48
N PRO A 142 7.21 -14.19 -18.33
CA PRO A 142 8.11 -15.32 -18.33
C PRO A 142 7.49 -16.54 -19.04
N PRO A 143 8.32 -17.50 -19.48
CA PRO A 143 7.81 -18.82 -19.83
C PRO A 143 6.99 -19.38 -18.65
N LEU A 144 5.91 -20.11 -18.95
CA LEU A 144 4.90 -20.51 -17.96
C LEU A 144 5.50 -21.25 -16.74
N GLY A 145 6.58 -22.01 -16.93
CA GLY A 145 7.28 -22.71 -15.84
C GLY A 145 7.96 -21.79 -14.81
N HIS A 146 8.22 -20.53 -15.17
CA HIS A 146 8.89 -19.53 -14.33
C HIS A 146 7.92 -18.54 -13.67
N LEU A 147 6.65 -18.50 -14.11
CA LEU A 147 5.66 -17.54 -13.64
C LEU A 147 5.51 -17.53 -12.12
N ALA A 148 5.42 -18.70 -11.49
CA ALA A 148 5.27 -18.80 -10.03
C ALA A 148 6.48 -18.26 -9.26
N ALA A 149 7.70 -18.38 -9.82
CA ALA A 149 8.89 -17.82 -9.22
C ALA A 149 8.93 -16.29 -9.38
N GLU A 150 8.52 -15.78 -10.55
CA GLU A 150 8.46 -14.36 -10.89
C GLU A 150 7.53 -13.57 -9.95
N VAL A 151 6.35 -14.13 -9.65
CA VAL A 151 5.34 -13.42 -8.84
C VAL A 151 5.54 -13.57 -7.32
N ARG A 152 6.35 -14.53 -6.86
CA ARG A 152 6.45 -14.85 -5.42
C ARG A 152 6.92 -13.68 -4.58
N GLY A 153 8.02 -13.03 -4.98
CA GLY A 153 8.55 -11.87 -4.25
C GLY A 153 7.56 -10.69 -4.20
N HIS A 154 6.72 -10.57 -5.23
CA HIS A 154 5.69 -9.53 -5.29
C HIS A 154 4.53 -9.81 -4.34
N ALA A 155 4.13 -11.08 -4.18
CA ALA A 155 3.18 -11.47 -3.15
C ALA A 155 3.72 -11.18 -1.74
N ASP A 156 5.00 -11.49 -1.48
CA ASP A 156 5.66 -11.18 -0.21
C ASP A 156 5.71 -9.65 0.03
N PHE A 157 5.95 -8.87 -1.02
CA PHE A 157 5.94 -7.41 -0.94
C PHE A 157 4.55 -6.85 -0.62
N ALA A 158 3.50 -7.37 -1.27
CA ALA A 158 2.12 -6.98 -0.98
C ALA A 158 1.74 -7.28 0.49
N ILE A 159 2.15 -8.45 1.00
CA ILE A 159 1.97 -8.81 2.42
C ILE A 159 2.74 -7.85 3.33
N HIS A 160 3.99 -7.53 2.98
CA HIS A 160 4.80 -6.60 3.77
C HIS A 160 4.14 -5.22 3.88
N GLN A 161 3.65 -4.66 2.78
CA GLN A 161 2.93 -3.39 2.83
C GLN A 161 1.63 -3.49 3.63
N ALA A 162 0.89 -4.60 3.52
CA ALA A 162 -0.32 -4.80 4.32
C ALA A 162 -0.01 -4.82 5.83
N LEU A 163 1.12 -5.41 6.24
CA LEU A 163 1.58 -5.39 7.63
C LEU A 163 2.04 -4.01 8.11
N ALA A 164 2.27 -3.07 7.19
CA ALA A 164 2.58 -1.69 7.53
C ALA A 164 1.32 -0.84 7.82
N ALA A 165 0.13 -1.36 7.55
CA ALA A 165 -1.15 -0.67 7.75
C ALA A 165 -1.33 -0.15 9.19
N PRO A 166 -2.15 0.90 9.39
CA PRO A 166 -2.55 1.31 10.74
C PRO A 166 -3.39 0.22 11.41
N GLU A 167 -3.29 0.12 12.73
CA GLU A 167 -4.00 -0.86 13.54
C GLU A 167 -4.48 -0.18 14.82
N LEU A 168 -5.80 -0.10 15.00
CA LEU A 168 -6.41 0.55 16.16
C LEU A 168 -6.61 -0.46 17.29
N GLU A 169 -6.09 -0.16 18.47
CA GLU A 169 -6.22 -0.98 19.67
C GLU A 169 -6.75 -0.18 20.87
N ILE A 170 -7.49 -0.83 21.76
CA ILE A 170 -7.81 -0.31 23.09
C ILE A 170 -6.76 -0.86 24.07
N VAL A 171 -5.80 -0.03 24.43
CA VAL A 171 -4.61 -0.43 25.22
C VAL A 171 -4.73 -0.09 26.70
N HIS A 172 -5.79 0.61 27.09
CA HIS A 172 -6.02 1.02 28.46
C HIS A 172 -7.52 1.12 28.73
N THR A 173 -7.94 0.66 29.91
CA THR A 173 -9.29 0.92 30.45
C THR A 173 -9.21 1.18 31.94
N THR A 174 -9.88 2.23 32.42
CA THR A 174 -9.99 2.54 33.84
C THR A 174 -11.44 2.81 34.20
N ILE A 175 -11.89 2.27 35.34
CA ILE A 175 -13.19 2.55 35.92
C ILE A 175 -12.99 3.17 37.28
N THR A 176 -13.58 4.34 37.51
CA THR A 176 -13.52 5.06 38.79
C THR A 176 -14.94 5.32 39.29
N ALA A 177 -15.26 4.87 40.50
CA ALA A 177 -16.53 5.21 41.15
C ALA A 177 -16.57 6.71 41.46
N LEU A 178 -17.66 7.38 41.07
CA LEU A 178 -17.94 8.79 41.42
C LEU A 178 -19.09 8.90 42.43
N GLY A 179 -19.84 7.82 42.65
CA GLY A 179 -20.98 7.72 43.55
C GLY A 179 -21.48 6.28 43.64
N ALA A 180 -22.68 6.07 44.16
CA ALA A 180 -23.25 4.73 44.37
C ALA A 180 -23.59 3.99 43.05
N ASP A 181 -24.07 4.72 42.05
CA ASP A 181 -24.49 4.19 40.74
C ASP A 181 -23.81 4.93 39.58
N THR A 182 -22.81 5.76 39.87
CA THR A 182 -22.22 6.68 38.90
C THR A 182 -20.71 6.44 38.78
N TRP A 183 -20.24 6.31 37.55
CA TRP A 183 -18.88 5.84 37.25
C TRP A 183 -18.25 6.70 36.16
N ARG A 184 -16.96 7.00 36.29
CA ARG A 184 -16.12 7.44 35.17
C ARG A 184 -15.49 6.22 34.52
N VAL A 185 -15.67 6.08 33.22
CA VAL A 185 -15.08 5.02 32.41
C VAL A 185 -14.15 5.67 31.39
N GLU A 186 -12.90 5.28 31.39
CA GLU A 186 -11.86 5.79 30.51
C GLU A 186 -11.34 4.66 29.62
N ALA A 187 -11.08 4.96 28.34
CA ALA A 187 -10.42 4.05 27.42
C ALA A 187 -9.29 4.78 26.67
N GLY A 188 -8.09 4.20 26.71
CA GLY A 188 -6.95 4.67 25.93
C GLY A 188 -6.87 3.90 24.62
N LEU A 189 -6.95 4.63 23.52
CA LEU A 189 -6.82 4.14 22.15
C LEU A 189 -5.39 4.36 21.67
N ALA A 190 -4.86 3.43 20.89
CA ALA A 190 -3.57 3.56 20.24
C ALA A 190 -3.62 3.08 18.79
N ASN A 191 -2.87 3.75 17.91
CA ASN A 191 -2.49 3.17 16.63
C ASN A 191 -1.18 2.40 16.80
N THR A 192 -1.24 1.07 16.78
CA THR A 192 -0.06 0.20 16.91
C THR A 192 0.58 -0.10 15.56
N GLY A 193 -0.01 0.31 14.43
CA GLY A 193 0.52 0.12 13.09
C GLY A 193 1.71 1.04 12.73
N TRP A 194 2.39 0.74 11.61
CA TRP A 194 3.52 1.55 11.15
C TRP A 194 3.07 2.87 10.52
N LEU A 195 2.03 2.80 9.68
CA LEU A 195 1.40 3.95 9.04
C LEU A 195 0.43 4.66 9.99
N ALA A 196 0.26 5.97 9.79
CA ALA A 196 -0.78 6.73 10.49
C ALA A 196 -2.19 6.24 10.09
N THR A 197 -3.20 6.54 10.90
CA THR A 197 -4.58 6.14 10.58
C THR A 197 -5.08 6.75 9.27
N TYR A 198 -4.53 7.91 8.88
CA TYR A 198 -4.80 8.53 7.58
C TYR A 198 -3.97 7.95 6.42
N VAL A 199 -3.02 7.05 6.66
CA VAL A 199 -2.11 6.39 5.69
C VAL A 199 -1.10 7.32 5.02
N THR A 200 -1.55 8.37 4.31
CA THR A 200 -0.67 9.34 3.63
C THR A 200 -0.99 10.79 4.03
N ASP A 201 0.02 11.65 4.04
CA ASP A 201 -0.17 13.08 4.26
C ASP A 201 -1.04 13.72 3.16
N ARG A 202 -1.00 13.18 1.93
CA ARG A 202 -1.99 13.49 0.90
C ARG A 202 -3.43 13.25 1.37
N ALA A 203 -3.72 12.08 1.94
CA ALA A 203 -5.05 11.75 2.46
C ALA A 203 -5.50 12.69 3.58
N ARG A 204 -4.55 13.06 4.45
CA ARG A 204 -4.79 13.99 5.56
C ARG A 204 -5.12 15.39 5.04
N LYS A 205 -4.34 15.89 4.09
CA LYS A 205 -4.50 17.23 3.50
C LYS A 205 -5.82 17.37 2.74
N GLU A 206 -6.19 16.34 1.98
CA GLU A 206 -7.41 16.34 1.15
C GLU A 206 -8.64 15.81 1.92
N HIS A 207 -8.53 15.56 3.23
CA HIS A 207 -9.61 15.06 4.09
C HIS A 207 -10.29 13.77 3.59
N LEU A 208 -9.52 12.82 3.06
CA LEU A 208 -10.03 11.57 2.45
C LEU A 208 -10.43 10.49 3.46
N VAL A 209 -10.27 10.74 4.77
CA VAL A 209 -10.42 9.73 5.82
C VAL A 209 -11.31 10.23 6.94
N ARG A 210 -12.28 9.41 7.33
CA ARG A 210 -13.19 9.71 8.44
C ARG A 210 -12.47 9.63 9.80
N PRO A 211 -12.91 10.43 10.80
CA PRO A 211 -12.37 10.37 12.16
C PRO A 211 -12.51 8.99 12.81
N ILE A 212 -11.71 8.73 13.85
CA ILE A 212 -11.92 7.59 14.74
C ILE A 212 -13.20 7.83 15.53
N VAL A 213 -13.98 6.78 15.73
CA VAL A 213 -15.21 6.81 16.52
C VAL A 213 -15.04 5.93 17.73
N ALA A 214 -15.25 6.46 18.93
CA ALA A 214 -15.34 5.70 20.15
C ALA A 214 -16.80 5.67 20.66
N THR A 215 -17.25 4.52 21.15
CA THR A 215 -18.61 4.30 21.65
C THR A 215 -18.57 3.49 22.94
N ILE A 216 -19.55 3.73 23.81
CA ILE A 216 -19.82 2.93 25.00
C ILE A 216 -21.29 2.52 25.03
N ASP A 217 -21.54 1.25 25.32
CA ASP A 217 -22.87 0.64 25.42
C ASP A 217 -23.02 -0.11 26.76
N GLY A 218 -24.27 -0.34 27.18
CA GLY A 218 -24.61 -1.09 28.40
C GLY A 218 -24.99 -0.25 29.63
N ALA A 219 -24.90 1.09 29.55
CA ALA A 219 -25.33 2.00 30.61
C ALA A 219 -25.87 3.33 30.08
N GLU A 220 -26.57 4.07 30.94
CA GLU A 220 -26.99 5.45 30.65
C GLU A 220 -25.76 6.38 30.71
N VAL A 221 -25.40 7.00 29.59
CA VAL A 221 -24.34 8.02 29.57
C VAL A 221 -24.92 9.34 30.06
N ILE A 222 -24.49 9.79 31.25
CA ILE A 222 -24.98 11.00 31.91
C ILE A 222 -24.01 12.19 31.82
N GLY A 223 -22.78 11.95 31.38
CA GLY A 223 -21.80 13.01 31.08
C GLY A 223 -21.29 12.89 29.64
N GLY A 224 -21.63 13.89 28.81
CA GLY A 224 -21.27 13.91 27.39
C GLY A 224 -22.25 13.12 26.52
N VAL A 225 -21.75 12.43 25.51
CA VAL A 225 -22.51 11.60 24.58
C VAL A 225 -21.85 10.22 24.46
N ALA A 226 -22.65 9.19 24.21
CA ALA A 226 -22.13 7.81 24.08
C ALA A 226 -21.16 7.65 22.91
N ARG A 227 -21.42 8.36 21.81
CA ARG A 227 -20.60 8.36 20.59
C ARG A 227 -19.69 9.58 20.56
N LEU A 228 -18.38 9.35 20.58
CA LEU A 228 -17.35 10.38 20.48
C LEU A 228 -16.62 10.25 19.14
N GLU A 229 -16.38 11.38 18.48
CA GLU A 229 -15.51 11.45 17.30
C GLU A 229 -14.17 12.05 17.71
N LEU A 230 -13.10 11.42 17.27
CA LEU A 230 -11.72 11.78 17.57
C LEU A 230 -10.99 12.18 16.29
N GLY A 231 -9.80 12.74 16.42
CA GLY A 231 -8.93 13.01 15.29
C GLY A 231 -8.37 11.74 14.63
N GLN A 232 -7.25 11.92 13.96
CA GLN A 232 -6.42 10.84 13.44
C GLN A 232 -5.24 10.61 14.39
N LEU A 233 -4.69 9.39 14.37
CA LEU A 233 -3.51 9.02 15.15
C LEU A 233 -2.32 8.82 14.22
N ALA A 234 -1.15 9.27 14.67
CA ALA A 234 0.13 9.01 14.00
C ALA A 234 0.46 7.51 14.03
N GLY A 235 1.39 7.07 13.16
CA GLY A 235 1.91 5.70 13.16
C GLY A 235 3.34 5.65 13.68
N ARG A 236 3.90 4.44 13.85
CA ARG A 236 5.29 4.28 14.32
C ARG A 236 6.32 4.97 13.42
N MET A 237 6.01 5.19 12.14
CA MET A 237 6.90 5.92 11.23
C MET A 237 7.17 7.36 11.69
N ASN A 238 6.19 8.03 12.31
CA ASN A 238 6.29 9.43 12.72
C ASN A 238 7.34 9.62 13.82
N ALA A 239 7.50 8.64 14.71
CA ALA A 239 8.51 8.65 15.78
C ALA A 239 9.96 8.75 15.26
N ARG A 240 10.22 8.53 13.97
CA ARG A 240 11.56 8.74 13.37
C ARG A 240 11.91 10.21 13.16
N PHE A 241 10.90 11.07 13.09
CA PHE A 241 11.06 12.51 12.77
C PHE A 241 10.79 13.40 13.98
N GLU A 242 10.30 12.82 15.07
CA GLU A 242 10.13 13.49 16.35
C GLU A 242 11.48 13.50 17.08
N HIS A 243 12.15 14.66 17.08
CA HIS A 243 13.44 14.84 17.76
C HIS A 243 13.31 14.93 19.30
N TRP A 244 12.08 15.01 19.81
CA TRP A 244 11.74 15.14 21.23
C TRP A 244 10.45 14.35 21.51
N ASN A 245 10.25 13.90 22.74
CA ASN A 245 8.99 13.31 23.19
C ASN A 245 8.05 14.46 23.63
N ASP A 246 7.40 15.10 22.66
CA ASP A 246 6.45 16.19 22.90
C ASP A 246 4.98 15.74 22.95
N GLY A 247 4.75 14.42 22.95
CA GLY A 247 3.41 13.85 23.12
C GLY A 247 3.31 12.36 22.84
N THR A 248 2.07 11.90 22.70
CA THR A 248 1.74 10.54 22.23
C THR A 248 0.77 10.67 21.05
N PRO A 249 1.23 11.17 19.88
CA PRO A 249 0.35 11.45 18.74
C PRO A 249 -0.26 10.18 18.14
N ASP A 250 0.28 9.02 18.50
CA ASP A 250 -0.24 7.68 18.25
C ASP A 250 -1.37 7.26 19.20
N ARG A 251 -1.75 8.09 20.19
CA ARG A 251 -2.72 7.75 21.24
C ARG A 251 -3.81 8.81 21.45
N ALA A 252 -4.96 8.36 21.92
CA ALA A 252 -6.04 9.21 22.41
C ALA A 252 -6.67 8.61 23.67
N LEU A 253 -7.10 9.47 24.60
CA LEU A 253 -7.88 9.05 25.76
C LEU A 253 -9.32 9.54 25.59
N VAL A 254 -10.28 8.64 25.76
CA VAL A 254 -11.71 8.95 25.85
C VAL A 254 -12.23 8.65 27.23
N ALA A 255 -13.22 9.42 27.65
CA ALA A 255 -13.85 9.28 28.95
C ALA A 255 -15.36 9.50 28.85
N TRP A 256 -16.12 8.65 29.54
CA TRP A 256 -17.55 8.77 29.73
C TRP A 256 -17.88 8.82 31.22
N VAL A 257 -18.97 9.50 31.56
CA VAL A 257 -19.61 9.34 32.86
C VAL A 257 -20.92 8.61 32.66
N VAL A 258 -21.07 7.46 33.31
CA VAL A 258 -22.22 6.56 33.14
C VAL A 258 -22.94 6.34 34.46
N ARG A 259 -24.26 6.10 34.37
CA ARG A 259 -25.10 5.64 35.47
C ARG A 259 -25.50 4.18 35.26
N ALA A 260 -25.10 3.32 36.18
CA ALA A 260 -25.46 1.91 36.21
C ALA A 260 -25.10 1.27 37.57
N ALA A 261 -25.75 0.14 37.89
CA ALA A 261 -25.45 -0.62 39.08
C ALA A 261 -24.04 -1.23 39.02
N ALA A 262 -23.39 -1.40 40.18
CA ALA A 262 -22.20 -2.23 40.30
C ALA A 262 -22.43 -3.62 39.70
N GLY A 263 -21.43 -4.17 39.02
CA GLY A 263 -21.52 -5.42 38.27
C GLY A 263 -22.15 -5.31 36.88
N THR A 264 -22.58 -4.12 36.44
CA THR A 264 -23.04 -3.92 35.05
C THR A 264 -21.86 -4.04 34.10
N GLU A 265 -22.05 -4.85 33.06
CA GLU A 265 -21.10 -5.02 31.97
C GLU A 265 -21.29 -3.92 30.92
N LEU A 266 -20.19 -3.28 30.51
CA LEU A 266 -20.16 -2.24 29.49
C LEU A 266 -19.28 -2.68 28.32
N THR A 267 -19.71 -2.36 27.11
CA THR A 267 -18.92 -2.59 25.89
C THR A 267 -18.37 -1.27 25.40
N ILE A 268 -17.06 -1.20 25.20
CA ILE A 268 -16.38 -0.05 24.61
C ILE A 268 -15.88 -0.47 23.23
N SER A 269 -16.27 0.26 22.19
CA SER A 269 -15.80 0.02 20.81
C SER A 269 -15.16 1.26 20.22
N ALA A 270 -14.03 1.07 19.54
CA ALA A 270 -13.34 2.08 18.76
C ALA A 270 -13.21 1.61 17.31
N THR A 271 -13.71 2.40 16.35
CA THR A 271 -13.76 2.04 14.93
C THR A 271 -13.11 3.12 14.07
N HIS A 272 -12.34 2.69 13.08
CA HIS A 272 -11.73 3.56 12.08
C HIS A 272 -11.78 2.91 10.68
N GLN A 273 -12.01 3.73 9.64
CA GLN A 273 -12.19 3.24 8.26
C GLN A 273 -10.99 2.44 7.73
N ARG A 274 -9.77 2.79 8.17
CA ARG A 274 -8.52 2.19 7.67
C ARG A 274 -7.77 1.35 8.70
N ALA A 275 -8.10 1.51 9.99
CA ALA A 275 -7.34 0.91 11.10
C ALA A 275 -8.15 -0.18 11.83
N GLY A 276 -9.31 -0.57 11.27
CA GLY A 276 -10.15 -1.63 11.82
C GLY A 276 -11.04 -1.18 12.99
N THR A 277 -11.47 -2.16 13.78
CA THR A 277 -12.30 -1.95 14.97
C THR A 277 -11.70 -2.74 16.14
N ALA A 278 -11.56 -2.09 17.28
CA ALA A 278 -11.23 -2.71 18.55
C ALA A 278 -12.42 -2.60 19.49
N THR A 279 -12.71 -3.70 20.20
CA THR A 279 -13.79 -3.76 21.18
C THR A 279 -13.24 -4.41 22.45
N THR A 280 -13.61 -3.85 23.60
CA THR A 280 -13.34 -4.44 24.91
C THR A 280 -14.58 -4.37 25.78
N THR A 281 -14.62 -5.25 26.77
CA THR A 281 -15.72 -5.34 27.74
C THR A 281 -15.16 -5.08 29.12
N VAL A 282 -15.83 -4.21 29.89
CA VAL A 282 -15.44 -3.86 31.25
C VAL A 282 -16.63 -4.03 32.18
N VAL A 283 -16.39 -4.49 33.40
CA VAL A 283 -17.44 -4.66 34.42
C VAL A 283 -17.25 -3.59 35.48
N LEU A 284 -18.33 -2.87 35.80
CA LEU A 284 -18.32 -1.88 36.87
C LEU A 284 -18.03 -2.59 38.21
N GLY A 285 -17.00 -2.14 38.90
CA GLY A 285 -16.58 -2.73 40.18
C GLY A 285 -17.68 -2.69 41.24
N ALA A 286 -17.55 -3.54 42.26
CA ALA A 286 -18.32 -3.42 43.49
C ALA A 286 -17.70 -2.38 44.43
#